data_AF-A0A9P8A1B7-F1
#
_entry.id   AF-A0A9P8A1B7-F1
#
_cell.length_a   1.000
_cell.length_b   1.000
_cell.length_c   1.000
_cell.angle_alpha   90.00
_cell.angle_beta   90.00
_cell.angle_gamma   90.00
#
_symmetry.space_group_name_H-M   'P 1'
#
loop_
_entity.id
_entity.type
_entity.pdbx_description
1 polymer ?
#
loop_
_entity_poly.entity_id
_entity_poly.type
_entity_poly.pdbx_seq_one_letter_code
_entity_poly.pdbx_strand_id
1 'polypeptide(L)'
;MHVTARVFGIVVDQSAASWHSFLRHTHNSQTHMTRIYPRKTLRKIIQAHEPTFKLSRNADIKVYVLYLMFLQRIVAEASRQAQMNRDSIIQSRHVTRALKMVLQQFKG
;
A
#
# COMPACT_ATOMS: atom_id res chain seq x y z
N MET A 1 -24.23 45.77 -11.19
CA MET A 1 -24.73 44.65 -12.01
C MET A 1 -24.29 43.36 -11.34
N HIS A 2 -25.21 42.65 -10.69
CA HIS A 2 -24.89 41.49 -9.86
C HIS A 2 -24.86 40.23 -10.73
N VAL A 3 -23.72 39.53 -10.75
CA VAL A 3 -23.60 38.19 -11.33
C VAL A 3 -23.64 37.20 -10.19
N THR A 4 -24.76 36.51 -10.04
CA THR A 4 -24.94 35.42 -9.07
C THR A 4 -24.49 34.11 -9.67
N ALA A 5 -23.33 33.61 -9.25
CA ALA A 5 -22.93 32.23 -9.49
C ALA A 5 -23.34 31.37 -8.28
N ARG A 6 -24.21 30.39 -8.48
CA ARG A 6 -24.61 29.43 -7.45
C ARG A 6 -23.55 28.31 -7.37
N VAL A 7 -22.74 28.32 -6.32
CA VAL A 7 -21.95 27.16 -5.90
C VAL A 7 -22.27 26.90 -4.43
N PHE A 8 -22.78 25.70 -4.13
CA PHE A 8 -23.02 25.19 -2.78
C PHE A 8 -23.77 26.13 -1.81
N GLY A 9 -24.98 26.58 -2.18
CA GLY A 9 -26.05 26.89 -1.23
C GLY A 9 -25.83 27.96 -0.16
N ILE A 10 -24.75 28.74 -0.20
CA ILE A 10 -24.49 29.83 0.76
C ILE A 10 -24.37 31.13 -0.04
N VAL A 11 -25.26 32.09 0.25
CA VAL A 11 -25.16 33.46 -0.27
C VAL A 11 -24.05 34.16 0.50
N VAL A 12 -22.90 34.35 -0.15
CA VAL A 12 -21.79 35.15 0.39
C VAL A 12 -21.72 36.45 -0.42
N ASP A 13 -21.92 37.57 0.26
CA ASP A 13 -21.76 38.92 -0.30
C ASP A 13 -20.29 39.18 -0.67
N GLN A 14 -20.06 39.70 -1.88
CA GLN A 14 -18.80 39.54 -2.60
C GLN A 14 -18.05 40.87 -2.72
N SER A 15 -17.21 41.21 -1.74
CA SER A 15 -16.20 42.26 -1.89
C SER A 15 -14.95 41.72 -2.62
N ALA A 16 -14.65 42.30 -3.79
CA ALA A 16 -13.62 41.82 -4.72
C ALA A 16 -12.17 41.85 -4.19
N ALA A 17 -11.92 42.57 -3.10
CA ALA A 17 -10.57 42.77 -2.55
C ALA A 17 -10.01 41.59 -1.74
N SER A 18 -10.86 40.62 -1.34
CA SER A 18 -10.45 39.46 -0.53
C SER A 18 -9.87 38.31 -1.37
N TRP A 19 -10.27 38.20 -2.64
CA TRP A 19 -9.97 37.03 -3.48
C TRP A 19 -8.49 36.87 -3.85
N HIS A 20 -7.74 37.97 -3.95
CA HIS A 20 -6.33 37.91 -4.34
C HIS A 20 -5.41 37.50 -3.18
N SER A 21 -5.85 37.67 -1.92
CA SER A 21 -5.13 37.16 -0.75
C SER A 21 -5.42 35.68 -0.52
N PHE A 22 -6.68 35.28 -0.74
CA PHE A 22 -7.13 33.89 -0.57
C PHE A 22 -6.49 32.92 -1.58
N LEU A 23 -6.26 33.36 -2.83
CA LEU A 23 -5.65 32.53 -3.88
C LEU A 23 -4.11 32.38 -3.77
N ARG A 24 -3.45 33.07 -2.84
CA ARG A 24 -2.00 32.91 -2.60
C ARG A 24 -1.65 31.86 -1.55
N HIS A 25 -2.64 31.30 -0.84
CA HIS A 25 -2.40 30.33 0.23
C HIS A 25 -2.53 28.86 -0.20
N THR A 26 -2.81 28.58 -1.48
CA THR A 26 -2.99 27.21 -2.00
C THR A 26 -1.80 26.69 -2.79
N HIS A 27 -0.57 27.03 -2.39
CA HIS A 27 0.63 26.52 -3.06
C HIS A 27 1.67 25.92 -2.11
N ASN A 28 1.24 25.07 -1.17
CA ASN A 28 2.15 24.10 -0.57
C ASN A 28 1.42 22.89 0.05
N SER A 29 0.64 22.17 -0.75
CA SER A 29 0.33 20.78 -0.41
C SER A 29 1.49 19.92 -0.87
N GLN A 30 2.54 19.83 -0.06
CA GLN A 30 3.49 18.73 -0.17
C GLN A 30 2.70 17.43 0.05
N THR A 31 2.18 16.84 -1.02
CA THR A 31 1.76 15.44 -1.03
C THR A 31 3.02 14.63 -0.83
N HIS A 32 3.37 14.30 0.41
CA HIS A 32 4.34 13.26 0.68
C HIS A 32 3.70 11.97 0.13
N MET A 33 4.00 11.64 -1.13
CA MET A 33 3.51 10.43 -1.75
C MET A 33 4.07 9.27 -0.95
N THR A 34 3.26 8.75 -0.03
CA THR A 34 3.59 7.58 0.77
C THR A 34 3.88 6.47 -0.21
N ARG A 35 5.17 6.13 -0.32
CA ARG A 35 5.62 5.15 -1.29
C ARG A 35 4.93 3.83 -0.99
N ILE A 36 4.22 3.29 -1.98
CA ILE A 36 3.40 2.07 -1.85
C ILE A 36 4.21 0.89 -1.30
N TYR A 37 5.53 0.84 -1.52
CA TYR A 37 6.39 -0.24 -1.06
C TYR A 37 7.79 0.22 -0.59
N PRO A 38 8.36 -0.44 0.44
CA PRO A 38 9.59 0.00 1.10
C PRO A 38 10.87 -0.48 0.38
N ARG A 39 11.26 0.21 -0.70
CA ARG A 39 12.43 -0.14 -1.53
C ARG A 39 13.75 -0.31 -0.77
N LYS A 40 14.05 0.61 0.15
CA LYS A 40 15.30 0.58 0.92
C LYS A 40 15.38 -0.66 1.81
N THR A 41 14.26 -1.00 2.47
CA THR A 41 14.16 -2.16 3.35
C THR A 41 14.32 -3.46 2.56
N LEU A 42 13.63 -3.59 1.43
CA LEU A 42 13.75 -4.78 0.57
C LEU A 42 15.19 -5.01 0.11
N ARG A 43 15.86 -3.94 -0.34
CA ARG A 43 17.27 -4.02 -0.73
C ARG A 43 18.19 -4.43 0.42
N LYS A 44 17.97 -3.88 1.62
CA LYS A 44 18.74 -4.26 2.81
C LYS A 44 18.54 -5.74 3.18
N ILE A 45 17.30 -6.23 3.13
CA ILE A 45 16.99 -7.63 3.41
C ILE A 45 17.69 -8.54 2.39
N ILE A 46 17.57 -8.25 1.09
CA ILE A 46 18.22 -9.04 0.04
C ILE A 46 19.74 -9.04 0.24
N GLN A 47 20.34 -7.87 0.49
CA GLN A 47 21.79 -7.75 0.70
C GLN A 47 22.28 -8.46 1.96
N ALA A 48 21.46 -8.52 3.01
CA ALA A 48 21.79 -9.24 4.24
C ALA A 48 21.80 -10.77 4.05
N HIS A 49 20.95 -11.29 3.15
CA HIS A 49 20.92 -12.72 2.83
C HIS A 49 21.91 -13.09 1.71
N GLU A 50 22.16 -12.19 0.76
CA GLU A 50 23.05 -12.41 -0.38
C GLU A 50 24.00 -11.21 -0.57
N PRO A 51 25.07 -11.11 0.23
CA PRO A 51 25.93 -9.92 0.29
C PRO A 51 26.79 -9.70 -0.96
N THR A 52 26.99 -10.70 -1.79
CA THR A 52 27.72 -10.57 -3.05
C THR A 52 26.80 -10.25 -4.23
N PHE A 53 25.48 -10.38 -4.06
CA PHE A 53 24.50 -10.22 -5.13
C PHE A 53 24.19 -8.75 -5.40
N LYS A 54 24.39 -8.30 -6.64
CA LYS A 54 24.08 -6.93 -7.07
C LYS A 54 22.68 -6.87 -7.68
N LEU A 55 21.75 -6.26 -6.97
CA LEU A 55 20.37 -6.13 -7.43
C LEU A 55 20.25 -5.12 -8.60
N SER A 56 19.72 -5.57 -9.73
CA SER A 56 19.49 -4.71 -10.89
C SER A 56 18.44 -3.61 -10.61
N ARG A 57 18.42 -2.59 -11.47
CA ARG A 57 17.47 -1.47 -11.34
C ARG A 57 16.03 -2.03 -11.36
N ASN A 58 15.25 -1.69 -10.32
CA ASN A 58 13.84 -2.08 -10.17
C ASN A 58 13.55 -3.57 -9.95
N ALA A 59 14.57 -4.42 -9.77
CA ALA A 59 14.31 -5.83 -9.43
C ALA A 59 13.60 -5.98 -8.06
N ASP A 60 13.82 -5.03 -7.15
CA ASP A 60 13.14 -4.96 -5.86
C ASP A 60 11.61 -4.84 -5.98
N ILE A 61 11.11 -4.25 -7.09
CA ILE A 61 9.67 -4.17 -7.37
C ILE A 61 9.11 -5.56 -7.65
N LYS A 62 9.82 -6.35 -8.48
CA LYS A 62 9.40 -7.71 -8.82
C LYS A 62 9.40 -8.60 -7.57
N VAL A 63 10.45 -8.50 -6.75
CA VAL A 63 10.53 -9.22 -5.47
C VAL A 63 9.36 -8.84 -4.56
N TYR A 64 9.00 -7.56 -4.49
CA TYR A 64 7.86 -7.11 -3.69
C TYR A 64 6.52 -7.69 -4.19
N VAL A 65 6.30 -7.70 -5.51
CA VAL A 65 5.08 -8.30 -6.09
C VAL A 65 5.02 -9.80 -5.81
N LEU A 66 6.13 -10.52 -5.96
CA LEU A 66 6.20 -11.94 -5.62
C LEU A 66 5.93 -12.19 -4.13
N TYR A 67 6.44 -11.32 -3.25
CA TYR A 67 6.15 -11.37 -1.83
C TYR A 67 4.65 -11.16 -1.54
N LEU A 68 3.99 -10.21 -2.22
CA LEU A 68 2.54 -10.02 -2.07
C LEU A 68 1.76 -11.26 -2.53
N MET A 69 2.13 -11.85 -3.67
CA MET A 69 1.51 -13.09 -4.16
C MET A 69 1.71 -14.25 -3.18
N PHE A 70 2.90 -14.34 -2.57
CA PHE A 70 3.21 -15.31 -1.53
C PHE A 70 2.32 -15.13 -0.30
N LEU A 71 2.15 -13.90 0.20
CA LEU A 71 1.25 -13.61 1.32
C LEU A 71 -0.21 -13.95 1.00
N GLN A 72 -0.70 -13.58 -0.18
CA GLN A 72 -2.06 -13.92 -0.63
C GLN A 72 -2.27 -15.44 -0.64
N ARG A 73 -1.26 -16.20 -1.10
CA ARG A 73 -1.34 -17.66 -1.12
C ARG A 73 -1.36 -18.26 0.30
N ILE A 74 -0.57 -17.73 1.23
CA ILE A 74 -0.61 -18.15 2.64
C ILE A 74 -2.00 -17.90 3.23
N VAL A 75 -2.57 -16.72 3.02
CA VAL A 75 -3.90 -16.38 3.56
C VAL A 75 -4.97 -17.29 2.98
N ALA A 76 -4.96 -17.53 1.66
CA ALA A 76 -5.90 -18.44 1.02
C ALA A 76 -5.82 -19.87 1.59
N GLU A 77 -4.59 -20.39 1.76
CA GLU A 77 -4.39 -21.72 2.32
C GLU A 77 -4.74 -21.78 3.82
N ALA A 78 -4.43 -20.74 4.60
CA ALA A 78 -4.80 -20.67 6.01
C ALA A 78 -6.31 -20.61 6.21
N SER A 79 -7.02 -19.85 5.37
CA SER A 79 -8.49 -19.82 5.34
C SER A 79 -9.08 -21.20 5.03
N ARG A 80 -8.50 -21.91 4.05
CA ARG A 80 -8.92 -23.28 3.70
C ARG A 80 -8.72 -24.24 4.87
N GLN A 81 -7.58 -24.16 5.57
CA GLN A 81 -7.30 -24.98 6.76
C GLN A 81 -8.30 -24.69 7.90
N ALA A 82 -8.64 -23.42 8.14
CA ALA A 82 -9.65 -23.04 9.13
C ALA A 82 -11.03 -23.63 8.78
N GLN A 83 -11.44 -23.55 7.51
CA GLN A 83 -12.69 -24.14 7.03
C GLN A 83 -12.73 -25.66 7.20
N MET A 84 -11.64 -26.37 6.88
CA MET A 84 -11.55 -27.83 7.07
C MET A 84 -11.70 -28.22 8.55
N ASN A 85 -11.17 -27.42 9.46
CA ASN A 85 -11.25 -27.64 10.89
C ASN A 85 -12.57 -27.13 11.50
N ARG A 86 -13.45 -26.52 10.70
CA ARG A 86 -14.70 -25.85 11.13
C ARG A 86 -14.46 -24.72 12.15
N ASP A 87 -13.30 -24.08 12.06
CA ASP A 87 -12.98 -22.92 12.88
C ASP A 87 -13.58 -21.65 12.27
N SER A 88 -14.17 -20.79 13.10
CA SER A 88 -14.78 -19.52 12.67
C SER A 88 -13.76 -18.42 12.37
N ILE A 89 -12.53 -18.55 12.90
CA ILE A 89 -11.45 -17.56 12.78
C ILE A 89 -10.14 -18.26 12.42
N ILE A 90 -9.31 -17.61 11.59
CA ILE A 90 -7.95 -18.07 11.30
C ILE A 90 -7.10 -17.97 12.56
N GLN A 91 -6.68 -19.13 13.08
CA GLN A 91 -5.77 -19.23 14.22
C GLN A 91 -4.33 -19.44 13.76
N SER A 92 -3.37 -19.22 14.67
CA SER A 92 -1.93 -19.37 14.41
C SER A 92 -1.56 -20.73 13.81
N ARG A 93 -2.20 -21.82 14.26
CA ARG A 93 -1.99 -23.18 13.71
C ARG A 93 -2.28 -23.28 12.21
N HIS A 94 -3.27 -22.55 11.70
CA HIS A 94 -3.63 -22.57 10.28
C HIS A 94 -2.56 -21.85 9.46
N VAL A 95 -2.09 -20.71 9.96
CA VAL A 95 -1.01 -19.93 9.32
C VAL A 95 0.28 -20.73 9.31
N THR A 96 0.66 -21.36 10.42
CA THR A 96 1.88 -22.19 10.50
C THR A 96 1.84 -23.35 9.52
N ARG A 97 0.70 -24.04 9.38
CA ARG A 97 0.54 -25.13 8.42
C ARG A 97 0.55 -24.63 6.97
N ALA A 98 -0.19 -23.56 6.69
CA ALA A 98 -0.22 -22.92 5.38
C ALA A 98 1.18 -22.46 4.96
N LEU A 99 1.93 -21.82 5.86
CA LEU A 99 3.29 -21.36 5.61
C LEU A 99 4.20 -22.52 5.18
N LYS A 100 4.18 -23.64 5.91
CA LYS A 100 4.97 -24.83 5.54
C LYS A 100 4.63 -25.33 4.14
N MET A 101 3.35 -25.36 3.78
CA MET A 101 2.89 -25.83 2.46
C MET A 101 3.27 -24.85 1.35
N VAL A 102 3.01 -23.57 1.54
CA VAL A 102 3.24 -22.53 0.52
C VAL A 102 4.72 -22.30 0.29
N LEU A 103 5.56 -22.36 1.35
CA LEU A 103 7.02 -22.29 1.18
C LEU A 103 7.56 -23.38 0.26
N GLN A 104 6.98 -24.59 0.25
CA GLN A 104 7.40 -25.64 -0.68
C GLN A 104 7.01 -25.33 -2.13
N GLN A 105 5.88 -24.66 -2.33
CA GLN A 105 5.39 -24.26 -3.67
C GLN A 105 6.19 -23.10 -4.28
N PHE A 106 6.81 -22.28 -3.44
CA PHE A 106 7.58 -21.10 -3.84
C PHE A 106 9.10 -21.35 -3.91
N LYS A 107 9.54 -22.61 -3.87
CA LYS A 107 10.91 -22.99 -4.21
C LYS A 107 11.04 -22.87 -5.73
N GLY A 108 11.53 -21.72 -6.18
CA GLY A 108 11.85 -21.48 -7.58
C GLY A 108 12.91 -22.44 -8.10
#